data_AF-A0A816BR49-F1
#
_entry.id   AF-A0A816BR49-F1
#
_cell.length_a   1.000
_cell.length_b   1.000
_cell.length_c   1.000
_cell.angle_alpha   90.00
_cell.angle_beta   90.00
_cell.angle_gamma   90.00
#
_symmetry.space_group_name_H-M   'P 1'
#
loop_
_entity.id
_entity.type
_entity.pdbx_description
1 polymer ?
#
loop_
_entity_poly.entity_id
_entity_poly.type
_entity_poly.pdbx_seq_one_letter_code
_entity_poly.pdbx_strand_id
1 'polypeptide(L)'
;MMLKFCCLFPGDVLSTKVVDLLTTYVVNDCRIWNVYGPAETTLASHYYLVDPTIQTKSIPLGRPLPNYPCLIFDEFLQPVPVGQQGELLIGGDGVFAGYLGREDLTQKALIEIDGQLFYRTGDLVRLDTDGNLHSIGRKDYQVKLRGQRIELGEIEQCLLSSSSHMSACAVIKWGDDHLVAYVQGSHVDEAQLHLYCHSHLPQFMIPSMFIVLDQFPLNSNGKLDRKRLPTPDFSSAYNRTADAPQSPLQKQVHALWCQILQRDSDQISTTASFFSIGGHSLLLMQLYHRYVTVFELDSNTLTIGQLFQHSTITDHARFIQLALHSPKHGYESWVSLHLNEGQVSFAQERIFLDERIRFSSQGNRMYTVPLLYRISPSNNHVS
;
A
#
# COMPACT_ATOMS: atom_id res chain seq x y z
N MET A 1 -24.14 8.14 28.64
CA MET A 1 -23.64 8.71 27.37
C MET A 1 -22.54 7.78 26.87
N MET A 2 -22.76 7.03 25.77
CA MET A 2 -21.72 6.12 25.25
C MET A 2 -20.60 6.96 24.63
N LEU A 3 -19.41 6.93 25.23
CA LEU A 3 -18.19 7.44 24.60
C LEU A 3 -17.92 6.61 23.34
N LYS A 4 -17.96 7.26 22.17
CA LYS A 4 -17.60 6.65 20.90
C LYS A 4 -16.11 6.83 20.67
N PHE A 5 -15.46 5.78 20.18
CA PHE A 5 -14.03 5.78 19.86
C PHE A 5 -13.81 5.35 18.40
N CYS A 6 -12.86 6.00 17.74
CA CYS A 6 -12.42 5.67 16.38
C CYS A 6 -10.92 5.37 16.44
N CYS A 7 -10.54 4.11 16.28
CA CYS A 7 -9.13 3.71 16.24
C CYS A 7 -8.64 3.74 14.78
N LEU A 8 -7.59 4.53 14.53
CA LEU A 8 -6.95 4.63 13.25
C LEU A 8 -5.65 3.83 13.28
N PHE A 9 -5.50 2.94 12.30
CA PHE A 9 -4.27 2.21 12.02
C PHE A 9 -3.72 2.74 10.69
N PRO A 10 -3.17 3.97 10.68
CA PRO A 10 -2.80 4.64 9.43
C PRO A 10 -1.72 3.88 8.66
N GLY A 11 -0.97 2.99 9.32
CA GLY A 11 0.21 2.35 8.75
C GLY A 11 1.37 3.32 8.55
N ASP A 12 1.14 4.64 8.52
CA ASP A 12 2.09 5.76 8.38
C ASP A 12 1.84 6.88 9.41
N VAL A 13 2.65 7.93 9.41
CA VAL A 13 2.47 9.11 10.27
C VAL A 13 1.10 9.74 9.98
N LEU A 14 0.24 9.77 10.98
CA LEU A 14 -1.07 10.40 10.87
C LEU A 14 -0.90 11.92 10.74
N SER A 15 -1.42 12.48 9.65
CA SER A 15 -1.39 13.91 9.39
C SER A 15 -2.61 14.62 10.00
N THR A 16 -2.44 15.89 10.38
CA THR A 16 -3.55 16.73 10.85
C THR A 16 -4.66 16.87 9.83
N LYS A 17 -4.33 16.94 8.53
CA LYS A 17 -5.34 16.98 7.44
C LYS A 17 -6.32 15.81 7.50
N VAL A 18 -5.81 14.59 7.75
CA VAL A 18 -6.66 13.39 7.87
C VAL A 18 -7.52 13.48 9.13
N VAL A 19 -6.96 13.95 10.23
CA VAL A 19 -7.71 14.19 11.48
C VAL A 19 -8.83 15.22 11.26
N ASP A 20 -8.53 16.33 10.58
CA ASP A 20 -9.50 17.39 10.29
C ASP A 20 -10.66 16.88 9.44
N LEU A 21 -10.34 16.11 8.39
CA LEU A 21 -11.34 15.45 7.53
C LEU A 21 -12.22 14.49 8.33
N LEU A 22 -11.63 13.64 9.17
CA LEU A 22 -12.38 12.71 10.00
C LEU A 22 -13.27 13.44 11.01
N THR A 23 -12.72 14.44 11.68
CA THR A 23 -13.45 15.28 12.65
C THR A 23 -14.63 15.97 11.99
N THR A 24 -14.43 16.55 10.81
CA THR A 24 -15.46 17.29 10.08
C THR A 24 -16.58 16.40 9.54
N TYR A 25 -16.23 15.26 8.92
CA TYR A 25 -17.18 14.49 8.11
C TYR A 25 -17.65 13.17 8.72
N VAL A 26 -16.91 12.63 9.69
CA VAL A 26 -17.14 11.26 10.19
C VAL A 26 -17.47 11.25 11.68
N VAL A 27 -16.77 12.06 12.48
CA VAL A 27 -16.75 11.91 13.93
C VAL A 27 -16.95 13.22 14.71
N ASN A 28 -18.10 13.88 14.54
CA ASN A 28 -18.48 15.05 15.34
C ASN A 28 -18.58 14.78 16.87
N ASP A 29 -18.72 13.51 17.30
CA ASP A 29 -18.85 13.10 18.72
C ASP A 29 -17.95 11.90 19.09
N CYS A 30 -16.81 11.70 18.41
CA CYS A 30 -15.93 10.54 18.64
C CYS A 30 -14.53 10.96 19.06
N ARG A 31 -13.95 10.21 19.99
CA ARG A 31 -12.53 10.31 20.32
C ARG A 31 -11.70 9.50 19.31
N ILE A 32 -10.78 10.17 18.62
CA ILE A 32 -9.89 9.54 17.64
C ILE A 32 -8.64 9.03 18.36
N TRP A 33 -8.31 7.76 18.17
CA TRP A 33 -7.07 7.17 18.65
C TRP A 33 -6.16 6.89 17.46
N ASN A 34 -4.97 7.48 17.47
CA ASN A 34 -3.89 7.09 16.56
C ASN A 34 -3.21 5.85 17.16
N VAL A 35 -3.17 4.75 16.41
CA VAL A 35 -2.61 3.47 16.87
C VAL A 35 -1.42 3.11 16.00
N TYR A 36 -0.32 2.75 16.65
CA TYR A 36 0.93 2.37 15.99
C TYR A 36 1.38 0.99 16.47
N GLY A 37 1.87 0.18 15.55
CA GLY A 37 2.53 -1.09 15.84
C GLY A 37 2.99 -1.75 14.54
N PRO A 38 4.25 -2.20 14.44
CA PRO A 38 4.66 -3.10 13.37
C PRO A 38 3.96 -4.46 13.48
N ALA A 39 3.97 -5.24 12.40
CA ALA A 39 3.35 -6.57 12.36
C ALA A 39 4.03 -7.54 13.35
N GLU A 40 5.33 -7.36 13.53
CA GLU A 40 6.22 -8.08 14.43
C GLU A 40 5.92 -7.79 15.91
N THR A 41 5.05 -6.82 16.20
CA THR A 41 4.56 -6.53 17.56
C THR A 41 3.04 -6.72 17.67
N THR A 42 2.45 -7.60 16.85
CA THR A 42 1.03 -7.99 16.91
C THR A 42 0.06 -6.81 16.83
N LEU A 43 -0.02 -6.20 15.64
CA LEU A 43 -0.95 -5.13 15.26
C LEU A 43 -0.71 -3.76 15.91
N ALA A 44 -0.65 -3.69 17.24
CA ALA A 44 -0.57 -2.43 17.98
C ALA A 44 0.33 -2.57 19.20
N SER A 45 1.24 -1.61 19.36
CA SER A 45 2.11 -1.48 20.53
C SER A 45 1.97 -0.13 21.20
N HIS A 46 1.48 0.90 20.49
CA HIS A 46 1.31 2.26 21.01
C HIS A 46 -0.03 2.86 20.61
N TYR A 47 -0.49 3.80 21.42
CA TYR A 47 -1.70 4.54 21.16
C TYR A 47 -1.57 6.00 21.62
N TYR A 48 -2.24 6.88 20.89
CA TYR A 48 -2.35 8.29 21.21
C TYR A 48 -3.81 8.74 21.07
N LEU A 49 -4.38 9.34 22.12
CA LEU A 49 -5.67 10.02 22.00
C LEU A 49 -5.42 11.34 21.29
N VAL A 50 -5.90 11.45 20.06
CA VAL A 50 -5.72 12.65 19.24
C VAL A 50 -6.44 13.81 19.91
N ASP A 51 -5.66 14.81 20.29
CA ASP A 51 -6.18 16.11 20.70
C ASP A 51 -6.37 16.97 19.44
N PRO A 52 -7.62 17.29 19.07
CA PRO A 52 -7.90 18.08 17.87
C PRO A 52 -7.40 19.53 17.96
N THR A 53 -6.98 19.99 19.15
CA THR A 53 -6.42 21.33 19.34
C THR A 53 -4.91 21.39 19.03
N ILE A 54 -4.25 20.25 18.86
CA ILE A 54 -2.83 20.19 18.55
C ILE A 54 -2.57 20.61 17.10
N GLN A 55 -1.87 21.73 16.93
CA GLN A 55 -1.42 22.26 15.65
C GLN A 55 0.02 21.82 15.30
N THR A 56 0.35 20.54 15.49
CA THR A 56 1.65 19.99 15.05
C THR A 56 1.54 19.45 13.63
N LYS A 57 2.66 19.36 12.89
CA LYS A 57 2.66 18.76 11.54
C LYS A 57 2.40 17.24 11.56
N SER A 58 2.72 16.58 12.67
CA SER A 58 2.58 15.13 12.84
C SER A 58 1.94 14.81 14.19
N ILE A 59 0.96 13.91 14.16
CA ILE A 59 0.34 13.39 15.38
C ILE A 59 1.31 12.40 16.06
N PRO A 60 1.51 12.47 17.39
CA PRO A 60 2.34 11.51 18.10
C PRO A 60 1.87 10.07 17.92
N LEU A 61 2.82 9.12 17.98
CA LEU A 61 2.53 7.69 18.10
C LEU A 61 1.96 7.35 19.50
N GLY A 62 2.29 8.19 20.48
CA GLY A 62 1.74 8.13 21.83
C GLY A 62 2.52 7.25 22.77
N ARG A 63 1.81 6.62 23.70
CA ARG A 63 2.37 5.82 24.80
C ARG A 63 2.25 4.33 24.50
N PRO A 64 3.13 3.49 25.06
CA PRO A 64 3.03 2.05 24.89
C PRO A 64 1.74 1.50 25.52
N LEU A 65 1.20 0.45 24.90
CA LEU A 65 0.17 -0.39 25.49
C LEU A 65 0.71 -1.15 26.71
N PRO A 66 -0.16 -1.58 27.64
CA PRO A 66 0.24 -2.49 28.70
C PRO A 66 0.97 -3.71 28.15
N ASN A 67 2.01 -4.17 28.85
CA ASN A 67 2.87 -5.30 28.47
C ASN A 67 3.72 -5.10 27.20
N TYR A 68 3.84 -3.87 26.69
CA TYR A 68 4.81 -3.51 25.64
C TYR A 68 5.91 -2.59 26.22
N PRO A 69 6.90 -3.12 26.96
CA PRO A 69 8.04 -2.31 27.37
C PRO A 69 8.75 -1.78 26.13
N CYS A 70 9.07 -0.50 26.16
CA CYS A 70 9.69 0.19 25.04
C CYS A 70 10.96 0.88 25.49
N LEU A 71 11.99 0.75 24.67
CA LEU A 71 13.31 1.36 24.89
C LEU A 71 13.68 2.19 23.66
N ILE A 72 14.39 3.30 23.87
CA ILE A 72 14.87 4.16 22.78
C ILE A 72 16.38 4.22 22.90
N PHE A 73 17.08 3.64 21.94
CA PHE A 73 18.51 3.39 22.03
C PHE A 73 19.25 4.10 20.90
N ASP A 74 20.50 4.49 21.15
CA ASP A 74 21.39 5.00 20.13
C ASP A 74 22.03 3.86 19.30
N GLU A 75 22.97 4.21 18.42
CA GLU A 75 23.68 3.23 17.59
C GLU A 75 24.61 2.28 18.38
N PHE A 76 24.97 2.65 19.61
CA PHE A 76 25.81 1.88 20.53
C PHE A 76 24.98 1.07 21.54
N LEU A 77 23.67 0.98 21.31
CA LEU A 77 22.71 0.33 22.20
C LEU A 77 22.76 0.90 23.62
N GLN A 78 22.87 2.23 23.74
CA GLN A 78 22.70 2.93 25.00
C GLN A 78 21.34 3.64 25.04
N PRO A 79 20.65 3.67 26.20
CA PRO A 79 19.40 4.41 26.34
C PRO A 79 19.61 5.90 26.08
N VAL A 80 18.75 6.52 25.27
CA VAL A 80 18.80 7.96 25.04
C VAL A 80 17.90 8.72 26.02
N PRO A 81 18.30 9.92 26.48
CA PRO A 81 17.46 10.76 27.33
C PRO A 81 16.17 11.24 26.65
N VAL A 82 15.18 11.65 27.46
CA VAL A 82 13.97 12.34 26.98
C VAL A 82 14.36 13.53 26.09
N GLY A 83 13.68 13.66 24.94
CA GLY A 83 13.93 14.71 23.96
C GLY A 83 15.04 14.40 22.95
N GLN A 84 15.82 13.33 23.11
CA GLN A 84 16.78 12.87 22.11
C GLN A 84 16.18 11.84 21.16
N GLN A 85 16.73 11.80 19.95
CA GLN A 85 16.37 10.82 18.93
C GLN A 85 17.09 9.50 19.19
N GLY A 86 16.39 8.38 19.01
CA GLY A 86 16.99 7.05 18.95
C GLY A 86 16.10 6.04 18.21
N GLU A 87 16.59 4.81 18.09
CA GLU A 87 15.87 3.67 17.52
C GLU A 87 14.88 3.11 18.55
N LEU A 88 13.61 2.93 18.16
CA LEU A 88 12.60 2.31 19.00
C LEU A 88 12.78 0.79 19.05
N LEU A 89 12.89 0.25 20.25
CA LEU A 89 12.87 -1.17 20.56
C LEU A 89 11.59 -1.51 21.32
N ILE A 90 10.90 -2.56 20.90
CA ILE A 90 9.61 -2.95 21.49
C ILE A 90 9.73 -4.38 22.01
N GLY A 91 9.53 -4.56 23.31
CA GLY A 91 9.55 -5.86 23.98
C GLY A 91 8.16 -6.32 24.40
N GLY A 92 8.13 -7.44 25.10
CA GLY A 92 6.93 -7.97 25.76
C GLY A 92 6.13 -8.96 24.92
N ASP A 93 4.92 -9.27 25.39
CA ASP A 93 4.15 -10.43 24.94
C ASP A 93 3.69 -10.35 23.48
N GLY A 94 3.65 -9.15 22.91
CA GLY A 94 3.25 -8.94 21.52
C GLY A 94 4.36 -9.14 20.50
N VAL A 95 5.60 -9.31 20.94
CA VAL A 95 6.74 -9.55 20.03
C VAL A 95 6.59 -10.93 19.39
N PHE A 96 6.71 -10.97 18.06
CA PHE A 96 6.61 -12.18 17.27
C PHE A 96 7.65 -13.25 17.65
N ALA A 97 7.41 -14.50 17.25
CA ALA A 97 8.39 -15.57 17.40
C ALA A 97 9.55 -15.47 16.37
N GLY A 98 9.34 -14.75 15.26
CA GLY A 98 10.31 -14.60 14.18
C GLY A 98 9.68 -14.69 12.79
N TYR A 99 10.52 -14.57 11.77
CA TYR A 99 10.12 -14.70 10.36
C TYR A 99 10.17 -16.17 9.92
N LEU A 100 9.09 -16.65 9.31
CA LEU A 100 8.96 -18.04 8.88
C LEU A 100 10.07 -18.41 7.87
N GLY A 101 10.88 -19.41 8.21
CA GLY A 101 11.97 -19.91 7.36
C GLY A 101 13.15 -18.93 7.19
N ARG A 102 13.19 -17.85 7.98
CA ARG A 102 14.20 -16.78 7.89
C ARG A 102 14.82 -16.49 9.26
N GLU A 103 15.55 -17.47 9.79
CA GLU A 103 16.29 -17.36 11.05
C GLU A 103 17.35 -16.25 10.99
N ASP A 104 17.98 -16.06 9.82
CA ASP A 104 18.95 -15.00 9.55
C ASP A 104 18.38 -13.60 9.80
N LEU A 105 17.12 -13.36 9.41
CA LEU A 105 16.43 -12.10 9.65
C LEU A 105 15.92 -12.01 11.07
N THR A 106 15.45 -13.12 11.63
CA THR A 106 14.92 -13.18 13.00
C THR A 106 16.00 -12.80 14.01
N GLN A 107 17.21 -13.36 13.89
CA GLN A 107 18.34 -13.06 14.76
C GLN A 107 18.83 -11.60 14.63
N LYS A 108 18.64 -10.98 13.47
CA LYS A 108 18.99 -9.55 13.26
C LYS A 108 17.92 -8.61 13.83
N ALA A 109 16.66 -9.02 13.77
CA ALA A 109 15.51 -8.22 14.19
C ALA A 109 15.26 -8.29 15.69
N LEU A 110 15.60 -9.41 16.35
CA LEU A 110 15.44 -9.59 17.78
C LEU A 110 16.75 -9.32 18.52
N ILE A 111 16.67 -8.60 19.64
CA ILE A 111 17.77 -8.37 20.56
C ILE A 111 17.33 -8.71 21.98
N GLU A 112 18.21 -9.35 22.74
CA GLU A 112 17.99 -9.63 24.15
C GLU A 112 18.67 -8.54 25.01
N ILE A 113 17.90 -7.93 25.91
CA ILE A 113 18.36 -6.92 26.86
C ILE A 113 17.81 -7.31 28.24
N ASP A 114 18.71 -7.50 29.20
CA ASP A 114 18.37 -7.90 30.58
C ASP A 114 17.46 -9.14 30.68
N GLY A 115 17.67 -10.13 29.79
CA GLY A 115 16.91 -11.38 29.77
C GLY A 115 15.54 -11.27 29.09
N GLN A 116 15.22 -10.12 28.48
CA GLN A 116 13.98 -9.89 27.74
C GLN A 116 14.25 -9.64 26.26
N LEU A 117 13.45 -10.25 25.39
CA LEU A 117 13.51 -10.04 23.94
C LEU A 117 12.80 -8.75 23.53
N PHE A 118 13.48 -7.97 22.71
CA PHE A 118 12.98 -6.75 22.05
C PHE A 118 13.10 -6.90 20.54
N TYR A 119 12.07 -6.46 19.83
CA TYR A 119 12.11 -6.25 18.38
C TYR A 119 12.70 -4.88 18.06
N ARG A 120 13.71 -4.89 17.19
CA ARG A 120 14.32 -3.70 16.57
C ARG A 120 13.41 -3.19 15.47
N THR A 121 12.65 -2.14 15.77
CA THR A 121 11.69 -1.61 14.78
C THR A 121 12.37 -0.95 13.59
N GLY A 122 13.59 -0.43 13.79
CA GLY A 122 14.29 0.49 12.90
C GLY A 122 13.60 1.85 12.71
N ASP A 123 12.52 2.14 13.45
CA ASP A 123 11.89 3.46 13.48
C ASP A 123 12.70 4.38 14.39
N LEU A 124 13.04 5.56 13.88
CA LEU A 124 13.66 6.63 14.65
C LEU A 124 12.55 7.45 15.30
N VAL A 125 12.63 7.57 16.62
CA VAL A 125 11.62 8.25 17.44
C VAL A 125 12.29 9.20 18.43
N ARG A 126 11.48 10.09 19.01
CA ARG A 126 11.85 10.95 20.12
C ARG A 126 10.76 10.90 21.19
N LEU A 127 11.15 10.66 22.44
CA LEU A 127 10.24 10.72 23.60
C LEU A 127 10.10 12.15 24.08
N ASP A 128 8.88 12.63 24.31
CA ASP A 128 8.64 13.90 24.97
C ASP A 128 8.50 13.76 26.49
N THR A 129 8.40 14.90 27.19
CA THR A 129 8.25 14.95 28.65
C THR A 129 6.93 14.38 29.16
N ASP A 130 5.93 14.30 28.28
CA ASP A 130 4.63 13.69 28.57
C ASP A 130 4.62 12.19 28.26
N GLY A 131 5.77 11.61 27.90
CA GLY A 131 5.93 10.19 27.61
C GLY A 131 5.37 9.75 26.26
N ASN A 132 5.04 10.68 25.34
CA ASN A 132 4.60 10.32 24.00
C ASN A 132 5.79 10.20 23.05
N LEU A 133 5.71 9.21 22.15
CA LEU A 133 6.65 9.05 21.06
C LEU A 133 6.27 9.90 19.86
N HIS A 134 7.24 10.63 19.34
CA HIS A 134 7.17 11.35 18.08
C HIS A 134 7.96 10.58 17.03
N SER A 135 7.34 10.30 15.89
CA SER A 135 8.04 9.68 14.75
C SER A 135 8.97 10.69 14.09
N ILE A 136 10.23 10.31 13.88
CA ILE A 136 11.21 11.12 13.14
C ILE A 136 11.41 10.55 11.73
N GLY A 137 11.38 9.23 11.59
CA GLY A 137 11.57 8.55 10.32
C GLY A 137 12.10 7.14 10.53
N ARG A 138 12.90 6.66 9.58
CA ARG A 138 13.50 5.32 9.63
C ARG A 138 15.01 5.36 9.62
N LYS A 139 15.61 4.40 10.33
CA LYS A 139 17.06 4.17 10.38
C LYS A 139 17.57 3.48 9.11
N ASP A 140 16.74 2.61 8.55
CA ASP A 140 17.01 1.90 7.30
C ASP A 140 16.32 2.57 6.10
N TYR A 141 16.41 1.92 4.94
CA TYR A 141 15.83 2.40 3.69
C TYR A 141 14.39 1.94 3.48
N GLN A 142 13.71 1.41 4.50
CA GLN A 142 12.30 1.05 4.34
C GLN A 142 11.45 2.29 4.19
N VAL A 143 10.44 2.19 3.34
CA VAL A 143 9.50 3.29 3.10
C VAL A 143 8.08 2.80 3.24
N LYS A 144 7.19 3.73 3.61
CA LYS A 144 5.76 3.50 3.60
C LYS A 144 5.20 4.08 2.31
N LEU A 145 4.49 3.27 1.54
CA LEU A 145 3.87 3.66 0.27
C LEU A 145 2.45 3.11 0.25
N ARG A 146 1.45 3.99 0.15
CA ARG A 146 0.02 3.59 0.08
C ARG A 146 -0.38 2.63 1.21
N GLY A 147 0.12 2.88 2.43
CA GLY A 147 -0.14 2.06 3.62
C GLY A 147 0.64 0.75 3.70
N GLN A 148 1.49 0.43 2.70
CA GLN A 148 2.36 -0.74 2.71
C GLN A 148 3.77 -0.37 3.17
N ARG A 149 4.36 -1.22 4.00
CA ARG A 149 5.77 -1.15 4.37
C ARG A 149 6.59 -1.90 3.32
N ILE A 150 7.54 -1.19 2.70
CA ILE A 150 8.32 -1.69 1.57
C ILE A 150 9.80 -1.69 1.92
N GLU A 151 10.43 -2.85 1.78
CA GLU A 151 11.88 -3.02 1.79
C GLU A 151 12.47 -2.57 0.45
N LEU A 152 13.03 -1.36 0.37
CA LEU A 152 13.64 -0.91 -0.89
C LEU A 152 14.79 -1.82 -1.35
N GLY A 153 15.51 -2.43 -0.40
CA GLY A 153 16.55 -3.41 -0.70
C GLY A 153 16.06 -4.67 -1.40
N GLU A 154 14.82 -5.10 -1.18
CA GLU A 154 14.22 -6.25 -1.88
C GLU A 154 14.04 -5.93 -3.36
N ILE A 155 13.57 -4.71 -3.66
CA ILE A 155 13.41 -4.22 -5.02
C ILE A 155 14.78 -4.07 -5.70
N GLU A 156 15.77 -3.50 -4.99
CA GLU A 156 17.15 -3.38 -5.46
C GLU A 156 17.75 -4.75 -5.81
N GLN A 157 17.56 -5.76 -4.95
CA GLN A 157 18.04 -7.13 -5.19
C GLN A 157 17.34 -7.80 -6.36
N CYS A 158 16.02 -7.63 -6.49
CA CYS A 158 15.27 -8.12 -7.64
C CYS A 158 15.82 -7.52 -8.94
N LEU A 159 16.02 -6.21 -8.98
CA LEU A 159 16.54 -5.52 -10.17
C LEU A 159 17.98 -5.92 -10.51
N LEU A 160 18.85 -6.06 -9.51
CA LEU A 160 20.21 -6.58 -9.72
C LEU A 160 20.21 -8.02 -10.27
N SER A 161 19.18 -8.80 -9.94
CA SER A 161 19.04 -10.19 -10.41
C SER A 161 18.42 -10.31 -11.81
N SER A 162 17.87 -9.20 -12.35
CA SER A 162 17.17 -9.20 -13.65
C SER A 162 18.09 -9.38 -14.86
N SER A 163 19.37 -8.99 -14.74
CA SER A 163 20.34 -9.05 -15.83
C SER A 163 21.77 -9.14 -15.30
N SER A 164 22.58 -10.00 -15.91
CA SER A 164 24.02 -10.10 -15.62
C SER A 164 24.82 -8.85 -15.99
N HIS A 165 24.22 -7.93 -16.76
CA HIS A 165 24.80 -6.65 -17.12
C HIS A 165 24.47 -5.52 -16.13
N MET A 166 23.65 -5.80 -15.11
CA MET A 166 23.31 -4.86 -14.05
C MET A 166 24.47 -4.76 -13.05
N SER A 167 25.03 -3.57 -12.91
CA SER A 167 26.21 -3.32 -12.07
C SER A 167 25.87 -2.65 -10.73
N ALA A 168 24.82 -1.82 -10.70
CA ALA A 168 24.34 -1.17 -9.48
C ALA A 168 22.86 -0.80 -9.62
N CYS A 169 22.17 -0.75 -8.47
CA CYS A 169 20.78 -0.33 -8.37
C CYS A 169 20.58 0.45 -7.07
N ALA A 170 19.73 1.46 -7.10
CA ALA A 170 19.23 2.15 -5.92
C ALA A 170 17.76 2.48 -6.10
N VAL A 171 16.94 2.19 -5.10
CA VAL A 171 15.52 2.56 -5.12
C VAL A 171 15.28 3.62 -4.06
N ILE A 172 14.43 4.60 -4.39
CA ILE A 172 13.95 5.62 -3.45
C ILE A 172 12.44 5.76 -3.53
N LYS A 173 11.84 6.23 -2.44
CA LYS A 173 10.51 6.85 -2.50
C LYS A 173 10.68 8.30 -2.95
N TRP A 174 9.92 8.70 -3.96
CA TRP A 174 9.84 10.07 -4.45
C TRP A 174 8.42 10.62 -4.25
N GLY A 175 8.32 11.80 -3.61
CA GLY A 175 7.03 12.34 -3.19
C GLY A 175 6.28 11.37 -2.27
N ASP A 176 4.94 11.45 -2.27
CA ASP A 176 4.11 10.61 -1.40
C ASP A 176 3.82 9.23 -2.00
N ASP A 177 3.87 9.09 -3.33
CA ASP A 177 3.22 7.97 -4.05
C ASP A 177 4.08 7.26 -5.11
N HIS A 178 5.36 7.62 -5.25
CA HIS A 178 6.22 7.04 -6.29
C HIS A 178 7.43 6.29 -5.73
N LEU A 179 7.72 5.15 -6.35
CA LEU A 179 9.01 4.48 -6.25
C LEU A 179 9.79 4.76 -7.52
N VAL A 180 11.05 5.15 -7.36
CA VAL A 180 11.97 5.43 -8.47
C VAL A 180 13.20 4.54 -8.31
N ALA A 181 13.49 3.75 -9.33
CA ALA A 181 14.67 2.90 -9.39
C ALA A 181 15.72 3.52 -10.31
N TYR A 182 16.88 3.82 -9.74
CA TYR A 182 18.08 4.15 -10.50
C TYR A 182 18.83 2.86 -10.77
N VAL A 183 19.27 2.68 -11.99
CA VAL A 183 19.96 1.46 -12.44
C VAL A 183 21.19 1.83 -13.26
N GLN A 184 22.25 1.05 -13.12
CA GLN A 184 23.48 1.20 -13.91
C GLN A 184 23.82 -0.15 -14.52
N GLY A 185 23.95 -0.21 -15.85
CA GLY A 185 24.29 -1.42 -16.57
C GLY A 185 24.38 -1.15 -18.07
N SER A 186 24.93 -2.12 -18.82
CA SER A 186 24.92 -2.05 -20.28
C SER A 186 23.62 -2.65 -20.83
N HIS A 187 23.06 -2.05 -21.88
CA HIS A 187 21.84 -2.52 -22.54
C HIS A 187 20.63 -2.64 -21.61
N VAL A 188 20.45 -1.67 -20.71
CA VAL A 188 19.28 -1.63 -19.82
C VAL A 188 18.03 -1.26 -20.62
N ASP A 189 17.09 -2.21 -20.71
CA ASP A 189 15.76 -2.00 -21.28
C ASP A 189 14.73 -1.87 -20.14
N GLU A 190 14.17 -0.66 -19.99
CA GLU A 190 13.17 -0.35 -18.97
C GLU A 190 11.95 -1.28 -19.04
N ALA A 191 11.52 -1.67 -20.24
CA ALA A 191 10.35 -2.54 -20.41
C ALA A 191 10.62 -3.95 -19.87
N GLN A 192 11.84 -4.46 -20.08
CA GLN A 192 12.26 -5.75 -19.54
C GLN A 192 12.39 -5.72 -18.02
N LEU A 193 12.92 -4.63 -17.44
CA LEU A 193 12.97 -4.46 -15.99
C LEU A 193 11.59 -4.45 -15.36
N HIS A 194 10.66 -3.70 -15.96
CA HIS A 194 9.29 -3.62 -15.47
C HIS A 194 8.62 -5.01 -15.53
N LEU A 195 8.78 -5.75 -16.63
CA LEU A 195 8.27 -7.13 -16.76
C LEU A 195 8.90 -8.10 -15.74
N TYR A 196 10.20 -7.98 -15.49
CA TYR A 196 10.90 -8.81 -14.52
C TYR A 196 10.43 -8.54 -13.09
N CYS A 197 10.31 -7.27 -12.69
CA CYS A 197 9.74 -6.92 -11.40
C CYS A 197 8.30 -7.42 -11.25
N HIS A 198 7.49 -7.36 -12.31
CA HIS A 198 6.12 -7.89 -12.30
C HIS A 198 6.02 -9.39 -12.01
N SER A 199 7.01 -10.19 -12.42
CA SER A 199 7.01 -11.63 -12.19
C SER A 199 7.59 -12.05 -10.84
N HIS A 200 8.29 -11.16 -10.14
CA HIS A 200 9.02 -11.49 -8.90
C HIS A 200 8.60 -10.67 -7.68
N LEU A 201 7.96 -9.52 -7.86
CA LEU A 201 7.58 -8.63 -6.77
C LEU A 201 6.06 -8.38 -6.73
N PRO A 202 5.49 -8.16 -5.54
CA PRO A 202 4.17 -7.59 -5.41
C PRO A 202 4.08 -6.23 -6.11
N GLN A 203 2.93 -5.93 -6.70
CA GLN A 203 2.73 -4.73 -7.52
C GLN A 203 3.09 -3.42 -6.82
N PHE A 204 2.78 -3.28 -5.53
CA PHE A 204 3.06 -2.05 -4.78
C PHE A 204 4.57 -1.80 -4.58
N MET A 205 5.42 -2.81 -4.81
CA MET A 205 6.87 -2.70 -4.77
C MET A 205 7.48 -2.38 -6.14
N ILE A 206 6.71 -2.41 -7.22
CA ILE A 206 7.23 -2.16 -8.57
C ILE A 206 7.52 -0.67 -8.73
N PRO A 207 8.76 -0.27 -9.09
CA PRO A 207 9.09 1.11 -9.36
C PRO A 207 8.21 1.71 -10.45
N SER A 208 7.69 2.91 -10.21
CA SER A 208 6.90 3.67 -11.18
C SER A 208 7.75 4.32 -12.27
N MET A 209 9.07 4.40 -12.06
CA MET A 209 10.03 4.97 -12.99
C MET A 209 11.38 4.30 -12.82
N PHE A 210 12.05 4.05 -13.95
CA PHE A 210 13.44 3.61 -14.02
C PHE A 210 14.29 4.73 -14.60
N ILE A 211 15.45 4.99 -14.00
CA ILE A 211 16.40 6.00 -14.48
C ILE A 211 17.75 5.32 -14.66
N VAL A 212 18.22 5.24 -15.91
CA VAL A 212 19.53 4.68 -16.22
C VAL A 212 20.60 5.74 -15.97
N LEU A 213 21.61 5.39 -15.17
CA LEU A 213 22.76 6.24 -14.88
C LEU A 213 24.03 5.62 -15.46
N ASP A 214 24.88 6.46 -16.05
CA ASP A 214 26.23 6.05 -16.45
C ASP A 214 27.10 5.74 -15.22
N GLN A 215 26.91 6.50 -14.14
CA GLN A 215 27.64 6.33 -12.89
C GLN A 215 26.80 6.76 -11.68
N PHE A 216 26.84 5.96 -10.62
CA PHE A 216 26.23 6.35 -9.34
C PHE A 216 27.05 7.41 -8.60
N PRO A 217 26.40 8.43 -8.00
CA PRO A 217 27.08 9.38 -7.14
C PRO A 217 27.56 8.67 -5.87
N LEU A 218 28.85 8.77 -5.57
CA LEU A 218 29.45 8.26 -4.34
C LEU A 218 29.81 9.41 -3.40
N ASN A 219 29.74 9.14 -2.09
CA ASN A 219 30.25 10.03 -1.05
C ASN A 219 31.78 9.88 -0.89
N SER A 220 32.38 10.67 0.01
CA SER A 220 33.82 10.63 0.30
C SER A 220 34.34 9.27 0.77
N ASN A 221 33.44 8.39 1.26
CA ASN A 221 33.76 7.06 1.74
C ASN A 221 33.51 5.97 0.68
N GLY A 222 33.26 6.35 -0.58
CA GLY A 222 32.99 5.42 -1.68
C GLY A 222 31.63 4.71 -1.60
N LYS A 223 30.73 5.15 -0.71
CA LYS A 223 29.36 4.61 -0.62
C LYS A 223 28.40 5.44 -1.47
N LEU A 224 27.32 4.83 -1.95
CA LEU A 224 26.25 5.51 -2.67
C LEU A 224 25.72 6.73 -1.89
N ASP A 225 25.74 7.90 -2.53
CA ASP A 225 25.15 9.13 -2.02
C ASP A 225 23.75 9.34 -2.62
N ARG A 226 22.73 8.78 -1.95
CA ARG A 226 21.33 8.87 -2.37
C ARG A 226 20.83 10.31 -2.47
N LYS A 227 21.41 11.27 -1.73
CA LYS A 227 20.99 12.69 -1.78
C LYS A 227 21.44 13.40 -3.04
N ARG A 228 22.46 12.84 -3.73
CA ARG A 228 23.00 13.36 -4.99
C ARG A 228 22.46 12.65 -6.21
N LEU A 229 21.49 11.74 -6.04
CA LEU A 229 20.81 11.12 -7.17
C LEU A 229 20.07 12.20 -7.99
N PRO A 230 20.09 12.11 -9.33
CA PRO A 230 19.39 13.07 -10.18
C PRO A 230 17.91 13.16 -9.82
N THR A 231 17.34 14.37 -9.83
CA THR A 231 15.92 14.55 -9.54
C THR A 231 15.06 13.85 -10.62
N PRO A 232 14.12 12.97 -10.23
CA PRO A 232 13.23 12.32 -11.18
C PRO A 232 12.34 13.36 -11.88
N ASP A 233 12.43 13.41 -13.20
CA ASP A 233 11.55 14.25 -14.00
C ASP A 233 10.30 13.46 -14.42
N PHE A 234 9.29 13.48 -13.56
CA PHE A 234 7.99 12.92 -13.89
C PHE A 234 7.30 13.66 -15.04
N SER A 235 7.64 14.94 -15.30
CA SER A 235 7.07 15.67 -16.43
C SER A 235 7.47 15.05 -17.77
N SER A 236 8.68 14.50 -17.89
CA SER A 236 9.13 13.78 -19.10
C SER A 236 8.38 12.46 -19.37
N ALA A 237 7.96 11.75 -18.32
CA ALA A 237 7.10 10.57 -18.47
C ALA A 237 5.69 10.93 -18.97
N TYR A 238 5.22 12.14 -18.63
CA TYR A 238 3.97 12.73 -19.14
C TYR A 238 4.16 13.46 -20.50
N ASN A 239 5.39 13.88 -20.85
CA ASN A 239 5.73 14.69 -22.02
C ASN A 239 6.50 13.96 -23.14
N ARG A 240 6.66 12.62 -23.08
CA ARG A 240 6.90 11.85 -24.31
C ARG A 240 5.70 12.11 -25.19
N THR A 241 5.85 12.98 -26.19
CA THR A 241 4.84 13.43 -27.17
C THR A 241 3.61 12.56 -27.07
N ALA A 242 2.57 13.00 -26.35
CA ALA A 242 1.46 12.14 -25.98
C ALA A 242 0.96 11.44 -27.24
N ASP A 243 1.26 10.15 -27.36
CA ASP A 243 0.96 9.42 -28.58
C ASP A 243 -0.55 9.39 -28.64
N ALA A 244 -1.11 10.21 -29.53
CA ALA A 244 -2.54 10.41 -29.57
C ALA A 244 -3.21 9.08 -29.93
N PRO A 245 -4.34 8.74 -29.30
CA PRO A 245 -5.10 7.54 -29.65
C PRO A 245 -5.46 7.56 -31.15
N GLN A 246 -4.91 6.59 -31.88
CA GLN A 246 -5.01 6.50 -33.34
C GLN A 246 -6.34 5.82 -33.73
N SER A 247 -6.75 4.78 -33.02
CA SER A 247 -7.98 4.04 -33.32
C SER A 247 -9.20 4.57 -32.56
N PRO A 248 -10.42 4.41 -33.09
CA PRO A 248 -11.65 4.74 -32.36
C PRO A 248 -11.74 4.06 -30.99
N LEU A 249 -11.29 2.80 -30.90
CA LEU A 249 -11.29 2.05 -29.67
C LEU A 249 -10.28 2.62 -28.65
N GLN A 250 -9.06 2.98 -29.10
CA GLN A 250 -8.09 3.67 -28.23
C GLN A 250 -8.65 4.98 -27.70
N LYS A 251 -9.41 5.75 -28.49
CA LYS A 251 -10.06 7.00 -28.04
C LYS A 251 -11.08 6.75 -26.94
N GLN A 252 -11.89 5.69 -27.06
CA GLN A 252 -12.87 5.33 -26.03
C GLN A 252 -12.18 4.85 -24.74
N VAL A 253 -11.16 4.00 -24.86
CA VAL A 253 -10.35 3.55 -23.71
C VAL A 253 -9.66 4.73 -23.03
N HIS A 254 -9.05 5.64 -23.80
CA HIS A 254 -8.39 6.84 -23.31
C HIS A 254 -9.36 7.76 -22.54
N ALA A 255 -10.58 7.97 -23.05
CA ALA A 255 -11.61 8.73 -22.35
C ALA A 255 -11.99 8.11 -20.99
N LEU A 256 -12.10 6.78 -20.92
CA LEU A 256 -12.39 6.08 -19.67
C LEU A 256 -11.24 6.21 -18.66
N TRP A 257 -9.98 6.22 -19.12
CA TRP A 257 -8.83 6.49 -18.26
C TRP A 257 -8.86 7.90 -17.69
N CYS A 258 -9.11 8.91 -18.52
CA CYS A 258 -9.21 10.31 -18.09
C CYS A 258 -10.24 10.45 -16.95
N GLN A 259 -11.39 9.79 -17.09
CA GLN A 259 -12.46 9.82 -16.09
C GLN A 259 -12.06 9.10 -14.78
N ILE A 260 -11.43 7.93 -14.87
CA ILE A 260 -11.04 7.14 -13.69
C ILE A 260 -9.88 7.78 -12.93
N LEU A 261 -8.89 8.31 -13.66
CA LEU A 261 -7.70 8.94 -13.10
C LEU A 261 -7.92 10.41 -12.74
N GLN A 262 -9.07 11.00 -13.13
CA GLN A 262 -9.41 12.41 -12.95
C GLN A 262 -8.32 13.35 -13.52
N ARG A 263 -7.92 13.09 -14.76
CA ARG A 263 -6.87 13.83 -15.46
C ARG A 263 -7.33 14.30 -16.83
N ASP A 264 -6.70 15.37 -17.31
CA ASP A 264 -6.98 15.94 -18.63
C ASP A 264 -6.41 15.05 -19.75
N SER A 265 -7.03 15.12 -20.92
CA SER A 265 -6.74 14.23 -22.05
C SER A 265 -5.32 14.40 -22.62
N ASP A 266 -4.77 15.59 -22.52
CA ASP A 266 -3.41 15.96 -22.96
C ASP A 266 -2.32 15.43 -22.02
N GLN A 267 -2.68 14.96 -20.82
CA GLN A 267 -1.75 14.46 -19.81
C GLN A 267 -1.57 12.93 -19.82
N ILE A 268 -2.30 12.21 -20.67
CA ILE A 268 -2.27 10.75 -20.73
C ILE A 268 -1.82 10.29 -22.11
N SER A 269 -0.58 9.78 -22.21
CA SER A 269 -0.08 9.12 -23.41
C SER A 269 -0.65 7.70 -23.56
N THR A 270 -0.88 7.25 -24.80
CA THR A 270 -1.37 5.87 -25.06
C THR A 270 -0.38 4.78 -24.72
N THR A 271 0.91 5.12 -24.67
CA THR A 271 2.03 4.24 -24.31
C THR A 271 2.39 4.30 -22.82
N ALA A 272 1.80 5.24 -22.07
CA ALA A 272 2.02 5.33 -20.63
C ALA A 272 1.37 4.15 -19.90
N SER A 273 2.08 3.58 -18.91
CA SER A 273 1.49 2.59 -18.03
C SER A 273 0.47 3.25 -17.10
N PHE A 274 -0.69 2.62 -16.94
CA PHE A 274 -1.76 3.00 -16.02
C PHE A 274 -1.23 3.27 -14.61
N PHE A 275 -0.28 2.46 -14.14
CA PHE A 275 0.27 2.58 -12.79
C PHE A 275 1.29 3.71 -12.66
N SER A 276 2.05 3.99 -13.73
CA SER A 276 3.01 5.10 -13.77
C SER A 276 2.32 6.47 -13.64
N ILE A 277 1.06 6.57 -14.08
CA ILE A 277 0.27 7.81 -14.08
C ILE A 277 -0.70 7.92 -12.88
N GLY A 278 -0.48 7.13 -11.82
CA GLY A 278 -1.25 7.18 -10.57
C GLY A 278 -2.38 6.16 -10.46
N GLY A 279 -2.53 5.26 -11.42
CA GLY A 279 -3.44 4.13 -11.33
C GLY A 279 -3.04 3.14 -10.23
N HIS A 280 -4.04 2.47 -9.64
CA HIS A 280 -3.86 1.38 -8.68
C HIS A 280 -4.97 0.34 -8.83
N SER A 281 -4.88 -0.77 -8.08
CA SER A 281 -5.73 -1.95 -8.28
C SER A 281 -7.23 -1.67 -8.19
N LEU A 282 -7.65 -0.78 -7.28
CA LEU A 282 -9.05 -0.38 -7.15
C LEU A 282 -9.54 0.43 -8.36
N LEU A 283 -8.73 1.37 -8.86
CA LEU A 283 -9.07 2.13 -10.08
C LEU A 283 -9.08 1.21 -11.30
N LEU A 284 -8.20 0.22 -11.36
CA LEU A 284 -8.21 -0.77 -12.44
C LEU A 284 -9.43 -1.69 -12.39
N MET A 285 -9.87 -2.09 -11.18
CA MET A 285 -11.14 -2.82 -10.99
C MET A 285 -12.34 -2.01 -11.48
N GLN A 286 -12.39 -0.72 -11.13
CA GLN A 286 -13.45 0.18 -11.61
C GLN A 286 -13.41 0.34 -13.14
N LEU A 287 -12.20 0.50 -13.69
CA LEU A 287 -11.97 0.61 -15.13
C LEU A 287 -12.36 -0.67 -15.86
N TYR A 288 -12.01 -1.84 -15.32
CA TYR A 288 -12.42 -3.15 -15.83
C TYR A 288 -13.95 -3.26 -15.89
N HIS A 289 -14.65 -2.90 -14.81
CA HIS A 289 -16.11 -2.93 -14.81
C HIS A 289 -16.70 -2.00 -15.85
N ARG A 290 -16.15 -0.79 -16.02
CA ARG A 290 -16.55 0.14 -17.08
C ARG A 290 -16.31 -0.43 -18.47
N TYR A 291 -15.21 -1.14 -18.72
CA TYR A 291 -14.98 -1.80 -20.01
C TYR A 291 -16.03 -2.85 -20.30
N VAL A 292 -16.32 -3.72 -19.34
CA VAL A 292 -17.35 -4.75 -19.47
C VAL A 292 -18.70 -4.13 -19.81
N THR A 293 -19.08 -3.05 -19.13
CA THR A 293 -20.35 -2.34 -19.38
C THR A 293 -20.38 -1.59 -20.71
N VAL A 294 -19.36 -0.78 -21.01
CA VAL A 294 -19.36 0.13 -22.18
C VAL A 294 -19.17 -0.63 -23.49
N PHE A 295 -18.37 -1.69 -23.48
CA PHE A 295 -18.07 -2.48 -24.67
C PHE A 295 -18.90 -3.78 -24.75
N GLU A 296 -19.84 -3.99 -23.82
CA GLU A 296 -20.70 -5.18 -23.75
C GLU A 296 -19.90 -6.50 -23.83
N LEU A 297 -18.78 -6.56 -23.10
CA LEU A 297 -17.88 -7.71 -23.09
C LEU A 297 -18.41 -8.80 -22.17
N ASP A 298 -18.11 -10.05 -22.51
CA ASP A 298 -18.30 -11.17 -21.60
C ASP A 298 -17.18 -11.16 -20.55
N SER A 299 -17.54 -11.30 -19.27
CA SER A 299 -16.60 -11.37 -18.13
C SER A 299 -15.51 -12.46 -18.25
N ASN A 300 -15.70 -13.45 -19.12
CA ASN A 300 -14.71 -14.50 -19.36
C ASN A 300 -13.72 -14.17 -20.50
N THR A 301 -14.02 -13.14 -21.31
CA THR A 301 -13.20 -12.79 -22.48
C THR A 301 -12.11 -11.77 -22.18
N LEU A 302 -12.35 -10.91 -21.21
CA LEU A 302 -11.37 -9.97 -20.68
C LEU A 302 -11.17 -10.28 -19.20
N THR A 303 -9.95 -10.64 -18.81
CA THR A 303 -9.62 -10.84 -17.41
C THR A 303 -8.95 -9.60 -16.85
N ILE A 304 -9.16 -9.33 -15.56
CA ILE A 304 -8.45 -8.25 -14.91
C ILE A 304 -6.93 -8.49 -14.88
N GLY A 305 -6.50 -9.75 -14.80
CA GLY A 305 -5.08 -10.13 -14.85
C GLY A 305 -4.39 -9.65 -16.12
N GLN A 306 -5.05 -9.75 -17.28
CA GLN A 306 -4.53 -9.23 -18.56
C GLN A 306 -4.35 -7.71 -18.53
N LEU A 307 -5.32 -6.97 -17.97
CA LEU A 307 -5.22 -5.51 -17.83
C LEU A 307 -4.12 -5.11 -16.83
N PHE A 308 -3.89 -5.92 -15.79
CA PHE A 308 -2.78 -5.70 -14.87
C PHE A 308 -1.42 -5.91 -15.53
N GLN A 309 -1.27 -6.99 -16.31
CA GLN A 309 0.00 -7.33 -16.97
C GLN A 309 0.33 -6.38 -18.12
N HIS A 310 -0.69 -5.94 -18.85
CA HIS A 310 -0.54 -5.11 -20.04
C HIS A 310 -1.23 -3.77 -19.84
N SER A 311 -0.56 -2.92 -19.07
CA SER A 311 -1.16 -1.73 -18.45
C SER A 311 -1.13 -0.47 -19.32
N THR A 312 -1.08 -0.56 -20.65
CA THR A 312 -1.13 0.62 -21.54
C THR A 312 -2.49 0.78 -22.19
N ILE A 313 -2.83 1.97 -22.69
CA ILE A 313 -4.09 2.18 -23.44
C ILE A 313 -4.09 1.34 -24.72
N THR A 314 -2.94 1.27 -25.40
CA THR A 314 -2.77 0.44 -26.60
C THR A 314 -3.03 -1.03 -26.30
N ASP A 315 -2.50 -1.53 -25.20
CA ASP A 315 -2.74 -2.90 -24.77
C ASP A 315 -4.19 -3.16 -24.37
N HIS A 316 -4.77 -2.30 -23.51
CA HIS A 316 -6.17 -2.43 -23.11
C HIS A 316 -7.10 -2.43 -24.32
N ALA A 317 -6.89 -1.50 -25.27
CA ALA A 317 -7.64 -1.47 -26.50
C ALA A 317 -7.47 -2.76 -27.32
N ARG A 318 -6.25 -3.31 -27.40
CA ARG A 318 -6.00 -4.60 -28.07
C ARG A 318 -6.75 -5.75 -27.41
N PHE A 319 -6.72 -5.87 -26.08
CA PHE A 319 -7.43 -6.94 -25.36
C PHE A 319 -8.95 -6.79 -25.46
N ILE A 320 -9.47 -5.56 -25.42
CA ILE A 320 -10.88 -5.28 -25.66
C ILE A 320 -11.27 -5.66 -27.10
N GLN A 321 -10.43 -5.34 -28.10
CA GLN A 321 -10.68 -5.74 -29.48
C GLN A 321 -10.71 -7.26 -29.63
N LEU A 322 -9.80 -7.99 -28.97
CA LEU A 322 -9.80 -9.46 -28.98
C LEU A 322 -11.06 -10.02 -28.29
N ALA A 323 -11.49 -9.42 -27.19
CA ALA A 323 -12.70 -9.79 -26.48
C ALA A 323 -13.97 -9.55 -27.33
N LEU A 324 -14.02 -8.45 -28.09
CA LEU A 324 -15.14 -8.13 -29.01
C LEU A 324 -15.27 -9.12 -30.17
N HIS A 325 -14.18 -9.71 -30.64
CA HIS A 325 -14.18 -10.72 -31.71
C HIS A 325 -14.30 -12.16 -31.19
N SER A 326 -14.20 -12.36 -29.88
CA SER A 326 -14.42 -13.68 -29.29
C SER A 326 -15.90 -14.04 -29.42
N PRO A 327 -16.24 -15.31 -29.73
CA PRO A 327 -17.63 -15.72 -29.77
C PRO A 327 -18.25 -15.41 -28.41
N LYS A 328 -19.28 -14.55 -28.40
CA LYS A 328 -20.10 -14.31 -27.21
C LYS A 328 -20.63 -15.68 -26.81
N HIS A 329 -20.11 -16.23 -25.71
CA HIS A 329 -20.75 -17.38 -25.11
C HIS A 329 -22.04 -16.81 -24.56
N GLY A 330 -23.14 -17.10 -25.27
CA GLY A 330 -24.46 -16.73 -24.83
C GLY A 330 -24.71 -17.44 -23.50
N TYR A 331 -24.39 -16.77 -22.40
CA TYR A 331 -25.13 -17.02 -21.20
C TYR A 331 -26.53 -16.51 -21.50
N GLU A 332 -27.49 -17.43 -21.55
CA GLU A 332 -28.88 -17.08 -21.29
C GLU A 332 -28.87 -16.26 -20.00
N SER A 333 -29.08 -14.96 -20.13
CA SER A 333 -29.36 -14.14 -18.96
C SER A 333 -30.58 -14.80 -18.31
N TRP A 334 -30.46 -15.12 -17.04
CA TRP A 334 -31.42 -15.84 -16.21
C TRP A 334 -31.47 -17.36 -16.43
N VAL A 335 -30.57 -18.09 -15.76
CA VAL A 335 -31.10 -19.23 -15.01
C VAL A 335 -31.91 -18.61 -13.89
N SER A 336 -33.25 -18.65 -14.02
CA SER A 336 -34.11 -18.71 -12.85
C SER A 336 -33.62 -19.91 -12.06
N LEU A 337 -32.70 -19.70 -11.12
CA LEU A 337 -32.49 -20.65 -10.07
C LEU A 337 -33.81 -20.65 -9.32
N HIS A 338 -34.68 -21.59 -9.67
CA HIS A 338 -35.28 -22.36 -8.61
C HIS A 338 -34.10 -22.80 -7.76
N LEU A 339 -33.82 -22.02 -6.70
CA LEU A 339 -32.88 -22.37 -5.66
C LEU A 339 -33.44 -23.68 -5.10
N ASN A 340 -33.05 -24.80 -5.70
CA ASN A 340 -33.10 -26.07 -5.01
C ASN A 340 -32.22 -25.84 -3.79
N GLU A 341 -32.85 -25.87 -2.62
CA GLU A 341 -32.19 -25.73 -1.32
C GLU A 341 -30.94 -26.62 -1.32
N GLY A 342 -29.74 -26.03 -1.36
CA GLY A 342 -28.51 -26.82 -1.20
C GLY A 342 -27.23 -26.35 -1.89
N GLN A 343 -27.24 -25.46 -2.89
CA GLN A 343 -25.98 -24.98 -3.48
C GLN A 343 -25.46 -23.71 -2.77
N VAL A 344 -24.42 -23.90 -1.95
CA VAL A 344 -23.63 -22.83 -1.33
C VAL A 344 -22.34 -22.61 -2.11
N SER A 345 -21.84 -21.37 -2.16
CA SER A 345 -20.49 -21.11 -2.65
C SER A 345 -19.44 -21.73 -1.71
N PHE A 346 -18.25 -22.02 -2.22
CA PHE A 346 -17.13 -22.51 -1.40
C PHE A 346 -16.81 -21.60 -0.20
N ALA A 347 -17.00 -20.29 -0.34
CA ALA A 347 -16.84 -19.33 0.76
C ALA A 347 -17.91 -19.53 1.84
N GLN A 348 -19.17 -19.70 1.45
CA GLN A 348 -20.28 -20.00 2.37
C GLN A 348 -20.11 -21.37 3.04
N GLU A 349 -19.70 -22.40 2.29
CA GLU A 349 -19.41 -23.73 2.82
C GLU A 349 -18.29 -23.70 3.85
N ARG A 350 -17.21 -22.95 3.58
CA ARG A 350 -16.10 -22.74 4.52
C ARG A 350 -16.55 -22.03 5.80
N ILE A 351 -17.29 -20.93 5.69
CA ILE A 351 -17.78 -20.19 6.86
C ILE A 351 -18.69 -21.10 7.70
N PHE A 352 -19.59 -21.85 7.06
CA PHE A 352 -20.46 -22.82 7.71
C PHE A 352 -19.67 -23.93 8.43
N LEU A 353 -18.65 -24.50 7.78
CA LEU A 353 -17.79 -25.52 8.40
C LEU A 353 -17.01 -24.97 9.59
N ASP A 354 -16.41 -23.77 9.48
CA ASP A 354 -15.65 -23.18 10.58
C ASP A 354 -16.55 -22.80 11.77
N GLU A 355 -17.79 -22.38 11.51
CA GLU A 355 -18.82 -22.19 12.53
C GLU A 355 -19.16 -23.51 13.24
N ARG A 356 -19.34 -24.62 12.50
CA ARG A 356 -19.70 -25.92 13.07
C ARG A 356 -18.55 -26.68 13.73
N ILE A 357 -17.31 -26.48 13.31
CA ILE A 357 -16.15 -27.13 13.94
C ILE A 357 -15.83 -26.49 15.29
N ARG A 358 -16.03 -25.17 15.41
CA ARG A 358 -15.61 -24.38 16.60
C ARG A 358 -16.70 -24.26 17.66
N PHE A 359 -17.53 -25.28 17.88
CA PHE A 359 -18.54 -25.28 18.94
C PHE A 359 -17.89 -25.18 20.33
N SER A 360 -17.80 -23.94 20.83
CA SER A 360 -17.87 -23.64 22.26
C SER A 360 -19.33 -23.29 22.57
N SER A 361 -19.80 -23.62 23.77
CA SER A 361 -21.20 -23.52 24.23
C SER A 361 -21.81 -22.10 24.23
N GLN A 362 -21.13 -21.09 23.67
CA GLN A 362 -21.56 -19.69 23.65
C GLN A 362 -21.77 -19.09 22.25
N GLY A 363 -21.64 -19.88 21.16
CA GLY A 363 -21.82 -19.41 19.79
C GLY A 363 -20.61 -18.61 19.28
N ASN A 364 -20.17 -18.89 18.05
CA ASN A 364 -18.98 -18.28 17.47
C ASN A 364 -19.32 -16.91 16.85
N ARG A 365 -18.69 -15.82 17.34
CA ARG A 365 -18.88 -14.45 16.82
C ARG A 365 -17.78 -14.00 15.86
N MET A 366 -16.84 -14.87 15.48
CA MET A 366 -15.70 -14.55 14.62
C MET A 366 -16.07 -13.96 13.26
N TYR A 367 -17.23 -14.36 12.71
CA TYR A 367 -17.71 -13.92 11.40
C TYR A 367 -18.81 -12.85 11.45
N THR A 368 -19.12 -12.33 12.63
CA THR A 368 -20.10 -11.24 12.76
C THR A 368 -19.48 -9.92 12.28
N VAL A 369 -20.03 -9.33 11.22
CA VAL A 369 -19.64 -8.01 10.72
C VAL A 369 -20.73 -6.99 11.09
N PRO A 370 -20.65 -6.36 12.28
CA PRO A 370 -21.67 -5.40 12.69
C PRO A 370 -21.54 -4.13 11.85
N LEU A 371 -22.54 -3.87 11.01
CA LEU A 371 -22.67 -2.62 10.27
C LEU A 371 -23.62 -1.69 11.03
N LEU A 372 -23.14 -0.51 11.41
CA LEU A 372 -23.94 0.51 12.06
C LEU A 372 -24.10 1.72 11.13
N TYR A 373 -25.35 2.02 10.76
CA TYR A 373 -25.68 3.20 9.96
C TYR A 373 -26.48 4.19 10.81
N ARG A 374 -26.16 5.49 10.68
CA ARG A 374 -26.95 6.57 11.25
C ARG A 374 -27.78 7.20 10.14
N ILE A 375 -29.08 6.93 10.14
CA ILE A 375 -30.03 7.57 9.23
C ILE A 375 -30.55 8.84 9.93
N SER A 376 -30.41 9.99 9.28
CA SER A 376 -31.05 11.24 9.74
C SER A 376 -32.41 11.38 9.05
N PRO A 377 -33.47 11.85 9.72
CA PRO A 377 -34.75 12.09 9.06
C PRO A 377 -34.63 13.33 8.16
N SER A 378 -34.63 13.13 6.84
CA SER A 378 -35.05 14.18 5.91
C SER A 378 -36.54 14.00 5.62
N ASN A 379 -37.35 14.88 6.21
CA ASN A 379 -38.74 15.22 5.88
C ASN A 379 -39.51 14.25 4.99
N ASN A 380 -40.32 13.39 5.63
CA ASN A 380 -41.64 13.09 5.06
C ASN A 380 -42.54 14.30 5.29
N HIS A 381 -42.60 15.21 4.31
CA HIS A 381 -43.83 15.95 4.06
C HIS A 381 -44.17 15.89 2.58
N VAL A 382 -45.27 15.18 2.34
CA VAL A 382 -46.14 15.29 1.17
C VAL A 382 -46.54 16.76 1.00
N SER A 383 -46.45 17.22 -0.25
CA SER A 383 -47.50 17.99 -0.91
C SER A 383 -47.57 17.53 -2.36
#